data_AF-X1RQQ8-F1
#
_entry.id   AF-X1RQQ8-F1
#
_cell.length_a   1.000
_cell.length_b   1.000
_cell.length_c   1.000
_cell.angle_alpha   90.00
_cell.angle_beta   90.00
_cell.angle_gamma   90.00
#
_symmetry.space_group_name_H-M   'P 1'
#
loop_
_entity.id
_entity.type
_entity.pdbx_description
1 polymer ?
#
loop_
_entity_poly.entity_id
_entity_poly.type
_entity_poly.pdbx_seq_one_letter_code
_entity_poly.pdbx_strand_id
1 'polypeptide(L)'
;KGNYEGHQKMEKTSIQGSFFGRTSEGIPVEEYTLVNCNGMLAKFITLGGAIRELHTSDRSGIFTDVVLGFDSVAEYEGPENPYFGSVVGRYANRIAQGKFSIDG
;
A
#
# COMPACT_ATOMS: atom_id res chain seq x y z
N LYS A 1 -32.42 26.23 -15.36
CA LYS A 1 -31.31 26.50 -16.30
C LYS A 1 -30.05 26.67 -15.47
N GLY A 2 -29.17 25.70 -15.54
CA GLY A 2 -27.96 25.58 -14.72
C GLY A 2 -27.35 24.24 -15.11
N ASN A 3 -26.66 24.26 -16.24
CA ASN A 3 -26.14 23.09 -16.91
C ASN A 3 -25.06 22.45 -16.02
N TYR A 4 -25.30 21.20 -15.61
CA TYR A 4 -24.21 20.34 -15.12
C TYR A 4 -23.39 19.94 -16.34
N GLU A 5 -22.49 20.85 -16.72
CA GLU A 5 -21.55 20.62 -17.82
C GLU A 5 -20.47 19.64 -17.37
N GLY A 6 -20.42 18.51 -18.08
CA GLY A 6 -19.19 17.79 -18.34
C GLY A 6 -18.68 16.92 -17.20
N HIS A 7 -19.02 15.64 -17.26
CA HIS A 7 -18.05 14.61 -16.88
C HIS A 7 -16.83 14.75 -17.79
N GLN A 8 -15.87 15.56 -17.37
CA GLN A 8 -14.53 15.57 -17.94
C GLN A 8 -13.91 14.22 -17.58
N LYS A 9 -13.96 13.29 -18.53
CA LYS A 9 -13.34 11.98 -18.45
C LYS A 9 -11.83 12.19 -18.31
N MET A 10 -11.33 12.25 -17.07
CA MET A 10 -9.89 12.31 -16.84
C MET A 10 -9.28 10.95 -17.21
N GLU A 11 -8.33 10.95 -18.14
CA GLU A 11 -7.33 9.88 -18.29
C GLU A 11 -6.44 9.84 -17.04
N LYS A 12 -6.99 9.41 -15.89
CA LYS A 12 -6.35 9.58 -14.58
C LYS A 12 -5.86 8.29 -13.95
N THR A 13 -5.80 7.21 -14.72
CA THR A 13 -5.12 5.99 -14.25
C THR A 13 -3.63 6.12 -14.49
N SER A 14 -2.84 6.11 -13.44
CA SER A 14 -1.39 6.25 -13.54
C SER A 14 -0.67 5.38 -12.52
N ILE A 15 0.61 5.11 -12.82
CA ILE A 15 1.57 4.48 -11.93
C ILE A 15 2.88 5.28 -11.99
N GLN A 16 3.43 5.59 -10.82
CA GLN A 16 4.71 6.30 -10.69
C GLN A 16 5.56 5.59 -9.64
N GLY A 17 6.79 5.22 -10.01
CA GLY A 17 7.80 4.69 -9.08
C GLY A 17 8.75 5.80 -8.59
N SER A 18 9.17 5.72 -7.34
CA SER A 18 10.20 6.58 -6.75
C SER A 18 11.01 5.84 -5.69
N PHE A 19 12.25 6.28 -5.45
CA PHE A 19 13.05 5.75 -4.34
C PHE A 19 12.44 6.15 -2.99
N PHE A 20 12.23 5.19 -2.10
CA PHE A 20 11.65 5.42 -0.77
C PHE A 20 12.71 5.37 0.33
N GLY A 21 13.68 4.45 0.22
CA GLY A 21 14.76 4.35 1.19
C GLY A 21 15.62 3.11 0.98
N ARG A 22 16.39 2.74 2.00
CA ARG A 22 17.17 1.50 2.03
C ARG A 22 16.88 0.75 3.31
N THR A 23 16.92 -0.57 3.22
CA THR A 23 16.90 -1.43 4.40
C THR A 23 18.18 -1.26 5.21
N SER A 24 18.18 -1.78 6.44
CA SER A 24 19.35 -1.91 7.31
C SER A 24 20.52 -2.66 6.62
N GLU A 25 20.20 -3.56 5.69
CA GLU A 25 21.17 -4.31 4.86
C GLU A 25 21.59 -3.56 3.59
N GLY A 26 21.08 -2.34 3.36
CA GLY A 26 21.41 -1.50 2.21
C GLY A 26 20.60 -1.79 0.95
N ILE A 27 19.60 -2.69 1.01
CA ILE A 27 18.74 -3.05 -0.13
C ILE A 27 17.84 -1.85 -0.46
N PRO A 28 17.80 -1.36 -1.72
CA PRO A 28 16.93 -0.26 -2.09
C PRO A 28 15.46 -0.67 -2.02
N VAL A 29 14.65 0.21 -1.44
CA VAL A 29 13.19 0.10 -1.38
C VAL A 29 12.60 1.19 -2.26
N GLU A 30 11.71 0.79 -3.16
CA GLU A 30 10.97 1.70 -4.04
C GLU A 30 9.53 1.83 -3.54
N GLU A 31 8.94 2.99 -3.79
CA GLU A 31 7.51 3.24 -3.63
C GLU A 31 6.86 3.36 -5.01
N TYR A 32 5.68 2.77 -5.16
CA TYR A 32 4.81 2.88 -6.32
C TYR A 32 3.51 3.56 -5.92
N THR A 33 3.24 4.73 -6.50
CA THR A 33 1.97 5.45 -6.37
C THR A 33 1.07 5.10 -7.54
N LEU A 34 -0.11 4.56 -7.24
CA LEU A 34 -1.16 4.24 -8.20
C LEU A 34 -2.32 5.21 -8.00
N VAL A 35 -2.81 5.80 -9.08
CA VAL A 35 -4.04 6.61 -9.08
C VAL A 35 -5.07 5.95 -9.99
N ASN A 36 -6.32 5.86 -9.57
CA ASN A 36 -7.41 5.34 -10.41
C ASN A 36 -8.23 6.46 -11.07
N CYS A 37 -9.15 6.10 -11.97
CA CYS A 37 -10.00 7.05 -12.68
C CYS A 37 -10.94 7.87 -11.78
N ASN A 38 -11.18 7.42 -10.54
CA ASN A 38 -12.00 8.11 -9.55
C ASN A 38 -11.18 8.99 -8.60
N GLY A 39 -9.85 9.07 -8.80
CA GLY A 39 -8.95 9.87 -7.97
C GLY A 39 -8.45 9.19 -6.69
N MET A 40 -8.83 7.93 -6.44
CA MET A 40 -8.26 7.13 -5.34
C MET A 40 -6.77 6.95 -5.58
N LEU A 41 -5.97 7.12 -4.52
CA LEU A 41 -4.52 6.98 -4.56
C LEU A 41 -4.09 5.88 -3.60
N ALA A 42 -3.25 4.96 -4.06
CA ALA A 42 -2.64 3.93 -3.23
C ALA A 42 -1.13 3.97 -3.40
N LYS A 43 -0.38 3.88 -2.30
CA LYS A 43 1.08 3.79 -2.30
C LYS A 43 1.52 2.43 -1.79
N PHE A 44 2.41 1.79 -2.52
CA PHE A 44 2.99 0.50 -2.16
C PHE A 44 4.50 0.61 -2.07
N ILE A 45 5.12 -0.09 -1.14
CA ILE A 45 6.58 -0.22 -1.09
C ILE A 45 7.01 -1.64 -1.46
N THR A 46 8.20 -1.78 -2.03
CA THR A 46 8.74 -3.10 -2.42
C THR A 46 9.11 -3.98 -1.22
N LEU A 47 9.35 -3.38 -0.05
CA LEU A 47 9.55 -4.10 1.20
C LEU A 47 8.23 -4.73 1.67
N GLY A 48 8.15 -6.07 1.66
CA GLY A 48 6.95 -6.81 2.05
C GLY A 48 5.76 -6.62 1.11
N GLY A 49 5.93 -5.93 -0.03
CA GLY A 49 4.83 -5.53 -0.91
C GLY A 49 3.78 -4.69 -0.20
N ALA A 50 4.18 -3.92 0.81
CA ALA A 50 3.25 -3.32 1.75
C ALA A 50 2.47 -2.14 1.16
N ILE A 51 1.17 -2.07 1.41
CA ILE A 51 0.40 -0.83 1.22
C ILE A 51 0.76 0.14 2.35
N ARG A 52 1.27 1.33 1.99
CA ARG A 52 1.70 2.38 2.92
C ARG A 52 0.64 3.44 3.14
N GLU A 53 0.00 3.88 2.06
CA GLU A 53 -1.09 4.86 2.10
C GLU A 53 -2.24 4.41 1.18
N LEU A 54 -3.47 4.70 1.57
CA LEU A 54 -4.67 4.52 0.76
C LEU A 54 -5.60 5.71 0.96
N HIS A 55 -5.60 6.63 0.00
CA HIS A 55 -6.44 7.82 0.04
C HIS A 55 -7.73 7.59 -0.73
N THR A 56 -8.85 7.67 -0.02
CA THR A 56 -10.20 7.56 -0.59
C THR A 56 -11.08 8.72 -0.13
N SER A 57 -12.10 9.06 -0.93
CA SER A 57 -13.01 10.15 -0.61
C SER A 57 -14.06 9.76 0.42
N ASP A 58 -14.37 10.69 1.32
CA ASP A 58 -15.54 10.63 2.17
C ASP A 58 -16.83 11.09 1.45
N ARG A 59 -17.93 11.22 2.19
CA ARG A 59 -19.22 11.70 1.65
C ARG A 59 -19.19 13.13 1.13
N SER A 60 -18.22 13.93 1.56
CA SER A 60 -18.01 15.32 1.15
C SER A 60 -17.02 15.45 -0.01
N GLY A 61 -16.44 14.32 -0.47
CA GLY A 61 -15.42 14.30 -1.52
C GLY A 61 -14.00 14.56 -1.02
N ILE A 62 -13.78 14.60 0.30
CA ILE A 62 -12.46 14.84 0.91
C ILE A 62 -11.69 13.52 0.93
N PHE A 63 -10.51 13.52 0.31
CA PHE A 63 -9.62 12.35 0.31
C PHE A 63 -8.77 12.32 1.58
N THR A 64 -8.69 11.16 2.23
CA THR A 64 -7.87 10.95 3.44
C THR A 64 -7.29 9.55 3.43
N ASP A 65 -6.10 9.40 4.00
CA ASP A 65 -5.47 8.09 4.21
C ASP A 65 -6.27 7.27 5.24
N VAL A 66 -6.65 6.06 4.85
CA VAL A 66 -7.50 5.17 5.67
C VAL A 66 -6.78 3.90 6.14
N VAL A 67 -5.48 3.77 5.89
CA VAL A 67 -4.68 2.65 6.40
C VAL A 67 -3.68 3.12 7.45
N LEU A 68 -3.25 2.18 8.29
CA LEU A 68 -2.11 2.38 9.18
C LEU A 68 -0.83 2.04 8.43
N GLY A 69 0.20 2.85 8.61
CA GLY A 69 1.50 2.69 7.98
C GLY A 69 2.55 3.53 8.69
N PHE A 70 3.75 3.56 8.09
CA PHE A 70 4.87 4.34 8.59
C PHE A 70 5.44 5.23 7.49
N ASP A 71 6.31 6.16 7.87
CA ASP A 71 6.89 7.14 6.94
C ASP A 71 8.32 6.75 6.49
N SER A 72 8.92 5.72 7.08
CA SER A 72 10.29 5.30 6.75
C SER A 72 10.48 3.78 6.64
N VAL A 73 11.46 3.36 5.83
CA VAL A 73 11.88 1.95 5.73
C VAL A 73 12.29 1.37 7.08
N ALA A 74 12.95 2.16 7.92
CA ALA A 74 13.42 1.71 9.23
C ALA A 74 12.27 1.35 10.18
N GLU A 75 11.14 2.06 10.12
CA GLU A 75 9.95 1.71 10.91
C GLU A 75 9.27 0.44 10.38
N TYR A 76 9.27 0.23 9.07
CA TYR A 76 8.79 -1.02 8.47
C TYR A 76 9.67 -2.23 8.82
N GLU A 77 10.97 -2.06 9.01
CA GLU A 77 11.88 -3.09 9.54
C GLU A 77 11.85 -3.21 11.07
N GLY A 78 11.25 -2.22 11.74
CA GLY A 78 11.27 -2.09 13.19
C GLY A 78 10.41 -3.13 13.91
N PRO A 79 10.71 -3.41 15.18
CA PRO A 79 9.94 -4.36 15.99
C PRO A 79 8.50 -3.92 16.26
N GLU A 80 8.21 -2.63 16.11
CA GLU A 80 6.88 -2.04 16.30
C GLU A 80 5.94 -2.28 15.12
N ASN A 81 6.41 -2.87 14.01
CA ASN A 81 5.57 -3.17 12.85
C ASN A 81 4.84 -4.52 13.00
N PRO A 82 3.51 -4.55 13.26
CA PRO A 82 2.73 -5.77 13.37
C PRO A 82 2.27 -6.27 11.98
N TYR A 83 3.15 -6.17 10.97
CA TYR A 83 2.87 -6.48 9.55
C TYR A 83 1.91 -5.51 8.84
N PHE A 84 1.95 -4.21 9.17
CA PHE A 84 1.09 -3.21 8.52
C PHE A 84 1.23 -3.25 7.00
N GLY A 85 0.08 -3.39 6.34
CA GLY A 85 -0.08 -3.39 4.89
C GLY A 85 0.65 -4.48 4.11
N SER A 86 1.44 -5.33 4.78
CA SER A 86 2.36 -6.27 4.14
C SER A 86 1.64 -7.48 3.55
N VAL A 87 2.17 -8.02 2.46
CA VAL A 87 1.75 -9.30 1.91
C VAL A 87 2.34 -10.42 2.76
N VAL A 88 1.47 -11.16 3.47
CA VAL A 88 1.89 -12.24 4.38
C VAL A 88 1.88 -13.59 3.65
N GLY A 89 3.01 -14.33 3.69
CA GLY A 89 3.14 -15.65 3.07
C GLY A 89 4.40 -16.39 3.51
N ARG A 90 4.63 -17.65 3.08
CA ARG A 90 3.81 -18.48 2.18
C ARG A 90 2.56 -19.10 2.82
N TYR A 91 2.43 -19.02 4.14
CA TYR A 91 1.22 -19.40 4.86
C TYR A 91 0.91 -18.28 5.84
N ALA A 92 -0.29 -17.72 5.76
CA ALA A 92 -0.71 -16.68 6.68
C ALA A 92 -1.32 -17.29 7.95
N ASN A 93 -1.16 -16.61 9.08
CA ASN A 93 -1.62 -17.06 10.40
C ASN A 93 -0.83 -18.27 10.93
N ARG A 94 -1.47 -19.13 11.74
CA ARG A 94 -0.79 -20.11 12.58
C ARG A 94 -0.82 -21.51 11.95
N ILE A 95 0.34 -22.16 11.97
CA ILE A 95 0.46 -23.62 11.82
C ILE A 95 0.58 -24.19 13.23
N ALA A 96 -0.29 -25.13 13.60
CA ALA A 96 -0.28 -25.73 14.94
C ALA A 96 1.08 -26.38 15.21
N GLN A 97 1.71 -26.01 16.32
CA GLN A 97 3.06 -26.49 16.70
C GLN A 97 4.15 -26.23 15.65
N GLY A 98 3.90 -25.37 14.65
CA GLY A 98 4.83 -25.14 13.53
C GLY A 98 5.08 -26.36 12.65
N LYS A 99 4.20 -27.36 12.67
CA LYS A 99 4.39 -28.64 11.97
C LYS A 99 3.21 -28.99 11.07
N PHE A 100 3.52 -29.55 9.92
CA PHE A 100 2.59 -30.15 8.98
C PHE A 100 3.35 -31.15 8.10
N SER A 101 2.62 -32.09 7.49
CA SER A 101 3.19 -33.03 6.53
C SER A 101 2.63 -32.72 5.14
N ILE A 102 3.48 -32.85 4.12
CA ILE A 102 3.10 -32.90 2.71
C ILE A 102 3.63 -34.24 2.21
N ASP A 103 2.82 -34.98 1.44
CA ASP A 103 3.20 -36.26 0.81
C ASP A 103 3.56 -37.44 1.74
N GLY A 104 3.29 -37.33 3.06
CA GLY A 104 3.40 -38.44 4.03
C GLY A 104 4.71 -38.44 4.81
#